data_AF-A0A8T6VK11-F1
#
_entry.id   AF-A0A8T6VK11-F1
#
_cell.length_a   1.000
_cell.length_b   1.000
_cell.length_c   1.000
_cell.angle_alpha   90.00
_cell.angle_beta   90.00
_cell.angle_gamma   90.00
#
_symmetry.space_group_name_H-M   'P 1'
#
loop_
_entity.id
_entity.type
_entity.pdbx_description
1 polymer ?
#
loop_
_entity_poly.entity_id
_entity_poly.type
_entity_poly.pdbx_seq_one_letter_code
_entity_poly.pdbx_strand_id
1 'polypeptide(L)'
;MPRKKVKKTTSKKDIRHDGRKLNELRPIKIEVGVLGNADGSAYIEQGKNKILAAVYGPKEAHPKHLALPDRTRLRCRYHMAPFSVQERRSPAPSRRDIELSKVIREAFEPSVFTEYYPRTSIDIFIEVLQADGGTRCASITAASLALADAGIPLRDLVSACAAGKVDGRIVLDLDDKEDKEG
;
A
#
# COMPACT_ATOMS: atom_id res chain seq x y z
N MET A 1 24.15 -26.30 -13.31
CA MET A 1 23.13 -26.13 -12.26
C MET A 1 21.79 -26.61 -12.79
N PRO A 2 21.07 -27.53 -12.13
CA PRO A 2 19.79 -28.01 -12.63
C PRO A 2 18.74 -26.90 -12.51
N ARG A 3 18.02 -26.61 -13.60
CA ARG A 3 16.88 -25.68 -13.60
C ARG A 3 15.82 -26.22 -12.63
N LYS A 4 15.52 -25.49 -11.54
CA LYS A 4 14.39 -25.80 -10.66
C LYS A 4 13.14 -25.96 -11.53
N LYS A 5 12.48 -27.12 -11.47
CA LYS A 5 11.20 -27.36 -12.13
C LYS A 5 10.19 -26.34 -11.58
N VAL A 6 9.79 -25.37 -12.41
CA VAL A 6 8.71 -24.44 -12.10
C VAL A 6 7.44 -25.26 -11.91
N LYS A 7 6.86 -25.22 -10.70
CA LYS A 7 5.56 -25.85 -10.44
C LYS A 7 4.51 -25.02 -11.20
N LYS A 8 3.62 -25.68 -11.93
CA LYS A 8 2.53 -24.99 -12.64
C LYS A 8 1.60 -24.34 -11.62
N THR A 9 1.45 -23.02 -11.70
CA THR A 9 0.57 -22.22 -10.83
C THR A 9 -0.86 -22.17 -11.41
N THR A 10 -1.01 -22.47 -12.70
CA THR A 10 -2.31 -22.53 -13.39
C THR A 10 -2.70 -23.95 -13.80
N SER A 11 -3.97 -24.29 -13.58
CA SER A 11 -4.55 -25.55 -14.06
C SER A 11 -4.98 -25.45 -15.53
N LYS A 12 -5.22 -26.60 -16.19
CA LYS A 12 -5.71 -26.68 -17.60
C LYS A 12 -7.03 -25.91 -17.85
N LYS A 13 -7.72 -25.42 -16.82
CA LYS A 13 -9.03 -24.74 -16.90
C LYS A 13 -8.97 -23.22 -16.66
N ASP A 14 -7.81 -22.59 -16.77
CA ASP A 14 -7.65 -21.13 -16.55
C ASP A 14 -8.01 -20.67 -15.13
N ILE A 15 -7.97 -21.62 -14.19
CA ILE A 15 -8.16 -21.41 -12.76
C ILE A 15 -6.78 -21.37 -12.11
N ARG A 16 -6.55 -20.34 -11.30
CA ARG A 16 -5.33 -20.13 -10.52
C ARG A 16 -5.27 -21.06 -9.31
N HIS A 17 -4.10 -21.13 -8.69
CA HIS A 17 -3.82 -22.06 -7.61
C HIS A 17 -4.68 -21.86 -6.34
N ASP A 18 -5.27 -20.67 -6.16
CA ASP A 18 -6.18 -20.32 -5.07
C ASP A 18 -7.67 -20.41 -5.45
N GLY A 19 -7.98 -20.89 -6.66
CA GLY A 19 -9.35 -21.06 -7.16
C GLY A 19 -9.91 -19.88 -7.93
N ARG A 20 -9.20 -18.74 -8.01
CA ARG A 20 -9.67 -17.55 -8.73
C ARG A 20 -9.52 -17.68 -10.25
N LYS A 21 -10.36 -16.96 -11.00
CA LYS A 21 -10.15 -16.70 -12.43
C LYS A 21 -9.01 -15.70 -12.66
N LEU A 22 -8.55 -15.59 -13.91
CA LEU A 22 -7.45 -14.70 -14.29
C LEU A 22 -7.76 -13.22 -14.03
N ASN A 23 -9.01 -12.79 -14.15
CA ASN A 23 -9.47 -11.41 -14.00
C ASN A 23 -10.19 -11.13 -12.68
N GLU A 24 -10.00 -11.99 -11.67
CA GLU A 24 -10.74 -11.94 -10.42
C GLU A 24 -9.86 -11.41 -9.27
N LEU A 25 -10.38 -10.42 -8.53
CA LEU A 25 -9.72 -9.88 -7.34
C LEU A 25 -9.83 -10.86 -6.17
N ARG A 26 -8.91 -10.76 -5.20
CA ARG A 26 -9.10 -11.40 -3.88
C ARG A 26 -10.26 -10.74 -3.13
N PRO A 27 -10.82 -11.41 -2.11
CA PRO A 27 -11.76 -10.78 -1.20
C PRO A 27 -11.15 -9.49 -0.60
N ILE A 28 -11.92 -8.40 -0.61
CA ILE A 28 -11.52 -7.11 -0.04
C ILE A 28 -12.45 -6.76 1.11
N LYS A 29 -11.88 -6.41 2.26
CA LYS A 29 -12.57 -5.85 3.42
C LYS A 29 -11.92 -4.53 3.78
N ILE A 30 -12.71 -3.50 4.03
CA ILE A 30 -12.25 -2.15 4.34
C ILE A 30 -13.00 -1.64 5.57
N GLU A 31 -12.29 -1.04 6.50
CA GLU A 31 -12.82 -0.32 7.66
C GLU A 31 -12.08 1.02 7.78
N VAL A 32 -12.81 2.12 8.02
CA VAL A 32 -12.25 3.48 8.21
C VAL A 32 -12.49 3.93 9.65
N GLY A 33 -11.71 4.89 10.15
CA GLY A 33 -11.85 5.39 11.53
C GLY A 33 -11.47 4.36 12.61
N VAL A 34 -10.57 3.43 12.30
CA VAL A 34 -10.16 2.32 13.19
C VAL A 34 -9.22 2.74 14.33
N LEU A 35 -8.55 3.88 14.22
CA LEU A 35 -7.62 4.41 15.23
C LEU A 35 -8.14 5.72 15.83
N GLY A 36 -8.46 5.72 17.13
CA GLY A 36 -8.99 6.91 17.80
C GLY A 36 -7.99 8.06 18.03
N ASN A 37 -6.69 7.81 17.86
CA ASN A 37 -5.65 8.83 18.04
C ASN A 37 -5.14 9.46 16.73
N ALA A 38 -5.48 8.87 15.59
CA ALA A 38 -5.08 9.41 14.29
C ALA A 38 -6.15 10.41 13.83
N ASP A 39 -5.75 11.42 13.05
CA ASP A 39 -6.72 12.35 12.47
C ASP A 39 -7.61 11.62 11.45
N GLY A 40 -7.04 10.64 10.74
CA GLY A 40 -7.79 9.67 9.95
C GLY A 40 -7.07 8.33 9.86
N SER A 41 -7.82 7.26 9.65
CA SER A 41 -7.27 5.90 9.61
C SER A 41 -8.09 4.95 8.76
N ALA A 42 -7.43 3.92 8.26
CA ALA A 42 -8.10 2.85 7.51
C ALA A 42 -7.39 1.51 7.71
N TYR A 43 -8.17 0.46 7.79
CA TYR A 43 -7.73 -0.92 7.77
C TYR A 43 -8.25 -1.59 6.50
N ILE A 44 -7.35 -2.27 5.78
CA ILE A 44 -7.70 -3.06 4.60
C ILE A 44 -7.23 -4.50 4.75
N GLU A 45 -8.12 -5.41 4.39
CA GLU A 45 -7.77 -6.80 4.06
C GLU A 45 -7.97 -7.01 2.57
N GLN A 46 -6.93 -7.42 1.85
CA GLN A 46 -7.01 -7.78 0.44
C GLN A 46 -6.41 -9.17 0.25
N GLY A 47 -7.27 -10.18 0.20
CA GLY A 47 -6.89 -11.57 0.40
C GLY A 47 -6.33 -11.78 1.80
N LYS A 48 -5.05 -12.13 1.89
CA LYS A 48 -4.36 -12.28 3.18
C LYS A 48 -3.54 -11.06 3.58
N ASN A 49 -3.44 -10.04 2.71
CA ASN A 49 -2.83 -8.78 3.11
C ASN A 49 -3.65 -8.16 4.22
N LYS A 50 -2.99 -7.69 5.27
CA LYS A 50 -3.62 -6.92 6.35
C LYS A 50 -2.79 -5.67 6.56
N ILE A 51 -3.36 -4.51 6.31
CA ILE A 51 -2.63 -3.25 6.28
C ILE A 51 -3.43 -2.20 7.03
N LEU A 52 -2.73 -1.47 7.91
CA LEU A 52 -3.25 -0.36 8.67
C LEU A 52 -2.59 0.93 8.17
N ALA A 53 -3.41 1.93 7.84
CA ALA A 53 -2.97 3.26 7.48
C ALA A 53 -3.46 4.28 8.52
N ALA A 54 -2.59 5.21 8.88
CA ALA A 54 -2.87 6.31 9.78
C ALA A 54 -2.36 7.62 9.17
N VAL A 55 -3.17 8.66 9.29
CA VAL A 55 -2.85 10.00 8.81
C VAL A 55 -2.82 10.97 9.98
N TYR A 56 -1.83 11.86 9.97
CA TYR A 56 -1.72 12.95 10.92
C TYR A 56 -1.47 14.27 10.21
N GLY A 57 -2.17 15.32 10.64
CA GLY A 57 -2.10 16.65 10.10
C GLY A 57 -3.34 17.03 9.29
N PRO A 58 -3.32 18.22 8.67
CA PRO A 58 -2.15 19.10 8.49
C PRO A 58 -1.66 19.72 9.80
N LYS A 59 -0.34 19.65 10.07
CA LYS A 59 0.31 20.26 11.25
C LYS A 59 1.54 21.07 10.85
N GLU A 60 1.97 22.03 11.67
CA GLU A 60 3.16 22.85 11.37
C GLU A 60 4.38 21.96 11.08
N ALA A 61 5.07 22.23 9.97
CA ALA A 61 6.20 21.41 9.56
C ALA A 61 7.41 21.67 10.47
N HIS A 62 7.87 20.61 11.15
CA HIS A 62 9.10 20.62 11.93
C HIS A 62 10.15 19.68 11.32
N PRO A 63 11.42 20.13 11.17
CA PRO A 63 11.92 21.50 11.40
C PRO A 63 11.47 22.52 10.32
N LYS A 64 11.38 23.82 10.70
CA LYS A 64 10.81 24.89 9.86
C LYS A 64 11.50 25.10 8.51
N HIS A 65 12.80 24.82 8.41
CA HIS A 65 13.53 24.96 7.14
C HIS A 65 13.14 23.92 6.08
N LEU A 66 12.43 22.85 6.46
CA LEU A 66 11.87 21.86 5.52
C LEU A 66 10.43 22.19 5.14
N ALA A 67 9.84 23.25 5.71
CA ALA A 67 8.49 23.69 5.38
C ALA A 67 8.50 24.33 3.99
N LEU A 68 7.50 23.99 3.17
CA LEU A 68 7.32 24.60 1.86
C LEU A 68 6.43 25.83 2.02
N PRO A 69 6.81 26.99 1.47
CA PRO A 69 6.11 28.26 1.71
C PRO A 69 4.73 28.33 1.04
N ASP A 70 4.52 27.54 0.00
CA ASP A 70 3.40 27.56 -0.94
C ASP A 70 2.48 26.32 -0.82
N ARG A 71 2.96 25.23 -0.18
CA ARG A 71 2.22 23.97 -0.10
C ARG A 71 2.56 23.15 1.15
N THR A 72 1.75 22.13 1.42
CA THR A 72 2.06 21.14 2.46
C THR A 72 3.15 20.18 2.01
N ARG A 73 3.97 19.74 2.96
CA ARG A 73 4.92 18.66 2.74
C ARG A 73 4.27 17.32 3.08
N LEU A 74 4.01 16.50 2.06
CA LEU A 74 3.60 15.11 2.26
C LEU A 74 4.79 14.26 2.73
N ARG A 75 4.61 13.54 3.83
CA ARG A 75 5.54 12.51 4.30
C ARG A 75 4.81 11.18 4.30
N CYS A 76 5.45 10.15 3.75
CA CYS A 76 4.91 8.80 3.75
C CYS A 76 5.95 7.85 4.34
N ARG A 77 5.51 6.94 5.21
CA ARG A 77 6.32 5.83 5.71
C ARG A 77 5.55 4.54 5.49
N TYR A 78 6.01 3.77 4.51
CA TYR A 78 5.65 2.37 4.35
C TYR A 78 6.57 1.53 5.22
N HIS A 79 5.99 0.67 6.06
CA HIS A 79 6.72 -0.24 6.91
C HIS A 79 6.01 -1.59 6.97
N MET A 80 6.81 -2.66 7.04
CA MET A 80 6.30 -4.01 7.21
C MET A 80 6.69 -4.50 8.58
N ALA A 81 5.71 -4.92 9.38
CA ALA A 81 5.96 -5.44 10.71
C ALA A 81 6.90 -6.66 10.63
N PRO A 82 7.79 -6.89 11.61
CA PRO A 82 8.71 -8.03 11.60
C PRO A 82 8.04 -9.39 11.39
N PHE A 83 6.80 -9.54 11.85
CA PHE A 83 5.98 -10.76 11.74
C PHE A 83 5.07 -10.80 10.51
N SER A 84 5.09 -9.78 9.64
CA SER A 84 4.18 -9.68 8.50
C SER A 84 4.46 -10.66 7.37
N VAL A 85 5.66 -11.25 7.36
CA VAL A 85 6.16 -12.20 6.37
C VAL A 85 6.53 -13.52 7.04
N GLN A 86 6.62 -14.61 6.27
CA GLN A 86 6.89 -15.95 6.80
C GLN A 86 8.20 -16.05 7.59
N GLU A 87 9.28 -15.48 7.05
CA GLU A 87 10.55 -15.37 7.76
C GLU A 87 10.65 -14.00 8.42
N ARG A 88 10.95 -13.98 9.71
CA ARG A 88 11.00 -12.72 10.48
C ARG A 88 11.91 -11.70 9.81
N ARG A 89 11.33 -10.55 9.52
CA ARG A 89 12.05 -9.42 8.91
C ARG A 89 12.71 -8.55 9.99
N SER A 90 13.82 -7.90 9.63
CA SER A 90 14.39 -6.84 10.48
C SER A 90 13.41 -5.65 10.56
N PRO A 91 13.23 -5.03 11.75
CA PRO A 91 12.41 -3.82 11.89
C PRO A 91 13.07 -2.57 11.28
N ALA A 92 14.36 -2.65 10.93
CA ALA A 92 15.02 -1.54 10.24
C ALA A 92 14.45 -1.37 8.82
N PRO A 93 14.15 -0.13 8.38
CA PRO A 93 13.66 0.11 7.02
C PRO A 93 14.61 -0.46 5.98
N SER A 94 14.09 -1.30 5.09
CA SER A 94 14.89 -1.82 3.97
C SER A 94 14.88 -0.83 2.80
N ARG A 95 15.76 -1.05 1.81
CA ARG A 95 15.76 -0.28 0.56
C ARG A 95 14.39 -0.32 -0.14
N ARG A 96 13.72 -1.48 -0.11
CA ARG A 96 12.37 -1.66 -0.66
C ARG A 96 11.34 -0.79 0.07
N ASP A 97 11.44 -0.66 1.40
CA ASP A 97 10.50 0.19 2.16
C ASP A 97 10.69 1.66 1.83
N ILE A 98 11.94 2.09 1.69
CA ILE A 98 12.28 3.48 1.35
C ILE A 98 11.76 3.81 -0.06
N GLU A 99 11.97 2.91 -1.02
CA GLU A 99 11.44 3.04 -2.38
C GLU A 99 9.91 3.10 -2.38
N LEU A 100 9.23 2.16 -1.72
CA LEU A 100 7.78 2.14 -1.66
C LEU A 100 7.21 3.37 -0.95
N SER A 101 7.85 3.85 0.12
CA SER A 101 7.48 5.10 0.79
C SER A 101 7.53 6.29 -0.17
N LYS A 102 8.57 6.35 -1.02
CA LYS A 102 8.72 7.39 -2.03
C LYS A 102 7.61 7.29 -3.09
N VAL A 103 7.39 6.11 -3.65
CA VAL A 103 6.39 5.87 -4.70
C VAL A 103 4.97 6.17 -4.21
N ILE A 104 4.62 5.73 -3.00
CA ILE A 104 3.30 5.98 -2.42
C ILE A 104 3.11 7.48 -2.17
N ARG A 105 4.12 8.20 -1.65
CA ARG A 105 4.06 9.67 -1.51
C ARG A 105 3.78 10.33 -2.86
N GLU A 106 4.54 9.97 -3.89
CA GLU A 106 4.39 10.54 -5.24
C GLU A 106 3.03 10.22 -5.87
N ALA A 107 2.40 9.10 -5.51
CA ALA A 107 1.04 8.79 -5.93
C ALA A 107 -0.01 9.75 -5.33
N PHE A 108 0.24 10.31 -4.14
CA PHE A 108 -0.68 11.23 -3.46
C PHE A 108 -0.41 12.71 -3.71
N GLU A 109 0.81 13.09 -4.10
CA GLU A 109 1.14 14.48 -4.44
C GLU A 109 0.17 15.14 -5.45
N PRO A 110 -0.27 14.47 -6.53
CA PRO A 110 -1.26 15.07 -7.43
C PRO A 110 -2.70 15.03 -6.88
N SER A 111 -3.01 14.09 -5.99
CA SER A 111 -4.36 13.89 -5.45
C SER A 111 -4.69 14.87 -4.32
N VAL A 112 -3.75 15.15 -3.41
CA VAL A 112 -3.97 16.08 -2.29
C VAL A 112 -3.93 17.53 -2.79
N PHE A 113 -4.86 18.37 -2.33
CA PHE A 113 -4.78 19.83 -2.53
C PHE A 113 -3.71 20.45 -1.62
N THR A 114 -2.44 20.23 -1.97
CA THR A 114 -1.29 20.61 -1.14
C THR A 114 -1.19 22.12 -0.89
N GLU A 115 -1.65 22.92 -1.84
CA GLU A 115 -1.71 24.39 -1.82
C GLU A 115 -2.60 24.95 -0.70
N TYR A 116 -3.54 24.16 -0.17
CA TYR A 116 -4.45 24.61 0.90
C TYR A 116 -3.78 24.69 2.27
N TYR A 117 -2.63 24.04 2.44
CA TYR A 117 -1.95 23.98 3.73
C TYR A 117 -0.46 24.37 3.65
N PRO A 118 -0.13 25.64 3.30
CA PRO A 118 1.26 26.09 3.25
C PRO A 118 1.98 25.95 4.59
N ARG A 119 3.28 25.63 4.55
CA ARG A 119 4.16 25.46 5.74
C ARG A 119 3.74 24.35 6.70
N THR A 120 2.83 23.48 6.28
CA THR A 120 2.40 22.32 7.07
C THR A 120 3.06 21.03 6.56
N SER A 121 2.86 19.97 7.33
CA SER A 121 3.15 18.59 6.93
C SER A 121 1.93 17.72 7.18
N ILE A 122 1.71 16.78 6.27
CA ILE A 122 0.75 15.68 6.41
C ILE A 122 1.56 14.40 6.42
N ASP A 123 1.37 13.59 7.45
CA ASP A 123 2.09 12.35 7.65
C ASP A 123 1.18 11.16 7.38
N ILE A 124 1.59 10.31 6.46
CA ILE A 124 0.94 9.06 6.11
C ILE A 124 1.82 7.92 6.63
N PHE A 125 1.32 7.18 7.61
CA PHE A 125 1.97 5.99 8.14
C PHE A 125 1.22 4.76 7.68
N ILE A 126 1.94 3.79 7.13
CA ILE A 126 1.38 2.55 6.61
C ILE A 126 2.14 1.40 7.24
N GLU A 127 1.42 0.56 7.98
CA GLU A 127 1.94 -0.63 8.63
C GLU A 127 1.31 -1.88 7.99
N VAL A 128 2.15 -2.69 7.35
CA VAL A 128 1.74 -3.99 6.83
C VAL A 128 1.86 -5.01 7.95
N LEU A 129 0.71 -5.50 8.42
CA LEU A 129 0.59 -6.50 9.49
C LEU A 129 0.73 -7.92 8.95
N GLN A 130 0.29 -8.16 7.71
CA GLN A 130 0.45 -9.42 6.99
C GLN A 130 0.62 -9.13 5.50
N ALA A 131 1.59 -9.79 4.87
CA ALA A 131 1.95 -9.60 3.46
C ALA A 131 1.72 -10.89 2.65
N ASP A 132 1.05 -10.74 1.52
CA ASP A 132 0.65 -11.82 0.61
C ASP A 132 0.68 -11.33 -0.85
N GLY A 133 1.69 -10.57 -1.25
CA GLY A 133 1.80 -10.01 -2.61
C GLY A 133 0.88 -8.80 -2.85
N GLY A 134 1.34 -7.84 -3.65
CA GLY A 134 0.56 -6.63 -3.96
C GLY A 134 0.40 -5.63 -2.81
N THR A 135 1.18 -5.74 -1.72
CA THR A 135 1.07 -4.88 -0.53
C THR A 135 1.11 -3.40 -0.86
N ARG A 136 1.96 -2.97 -1.80
CA ARG A 136 2.04 -1.56 -2.24
C ARG A 136 0.71 -1.00 -2.72
N CYS A 137 -0.07 -1.80 -3.46
CA CYS A 137 -1.33 -1.35 -4.06
C CYS A 137 -2.41 -1.26 -2.99
N ALA A 138 -2.52 -2.28 -2.14
CA ALA A 138 -3.41 -2.27 -0.98
C ALA A 138 -3.06 -1.12 -0.01
N SER A 139 -1.78 -0.82 0.18
CA SER A 139 -1.29 0.32 0.97
C SER A 139 -1.71 1.67 0.40
N ILE A 140 -1.67 1.87 -0.93
CA ILE A 140 -2.17 3.10 -1.55
C ILE A 140 -3.67 3.23 -1.30
N THR A 141 -4.45 2.18 -1.56
CA THR A 141 -5.89 2.22 -1.33
C THR A 141 -6.22 2.54 0.14
N ALA A 142 -5.53 1.92 1.11
CA ALA A 142 -5.72 2.22 2.53
C ALA A 142 -5.34 3.66 2.90
N ALA A 143 -4.20 4.15 2.41
CA ALA A 143 -3.77 5.52 2.66
C ALA A 143 -4.74 6.56 2.07
N SER A 144 -5.33 6.29 0.90
CA SER A 144 -6.33 7.16 0.31
C SER A 144 -7.57 7.29 1.18
N LEU A 145 -8.02 6.17 1.77
CA LEU A 145 -9.15 6.15 2.67
C LEU A 145 -8.84 6.84 3.99
N ALA A 146 -7.63 6.64 4.54
CA ALA A 146 -7.20 7.33 5.75
C ALA A 146 -7.07 8.85 5.56
N LEU A 147 -6.63 9.31 4.38
CA LEU A 147 -6.60 10.74 4.02
C LEU A 147 -8.01 11.33 3.95
N ALA A 148 -8.96 10.58 3.36
CA ALA A 148 -10.36 11.00 3.28
C ALA A 148 -11.04 11.02 4.66
N ASP A 149 -10.77 10.01 5.50
CA ASP A 149 -11.24 9.93 6.89
C ASP A 149 -10.71 11.10 7.73
N ALA A 150 -9.47 11.54 7.48
CA ALA A 150 -8.89 12.73 8.11
C ALA A 150 -9.52 14.06 7.65
N GLY A 151 -10.46 14.03 6.70
CA GLY A 151 -11.09 15.23 6.14
C GLY A 151 -10.14 16.07 5.29
N ILE A 152 -9.03 15.51 4.81
CA ILE A 152 -8.09 16.20 3.92
C ILE A 152 -8.72 16.26 2.51
N PRO A 153 -8.86 17.46 1.91
CA PRO A 153 -9.36 17.59 0.55
C PRO A 153 -8.48 16.86 -0.46
N LEU A 154 -9.10 15.95 -1.20
CA LEU A 154 -8.51 15.21 -2.31
C LEU A 154 -9.23 15.60 -3.61
N ARG A 155 -8.50 15.62 -4.72
CA ARG A 155 -9.08 15.73 -6.07
C ARG A 155 -9.94 14.51 -6.38
N ASP A 156 -9.44 13.33 -6.01
CA ASP A 156 -10.15 12.05 -6.07
C ASP A 156 -9.45 11.03 -5.16
N LEU A 157 -10.15 9.96 -4.82
CA LEU A 157 -9.57 8.80 -4.15
C LEU A 157 -8.59 8.07 -5.07
N VAL A 158 -7.51 7.56 -4.49
CA VAL A 158 -6.50 6.78 -5.21
C VAL A 158 -6.69 5.30 -4.89
N SER A 159 -7.19 4.55 -5.86
CA SER A 159 -7.22 3.08 -5.81
C SER A 159 -6.08 2.48 -6.62
N ALA A 160 -5.48 1.39 -6.14
CA ALA A 160 -4.42 0.70 -6.87
C ALA A 160 -4.62 -0.82 -6.86
N CYS A 161 -4.22 -1.48 -7.96
CA CYS A 161 -4.20 -2.92 -8.10
C CYS A 161 -2.94 -3.36 -8.87
N ALA A 162 -2.44 -4.55 -8.57
CA ALA A 162 -1.33 -5.15 -9.31
C ALA A 162 -1.88 -6.10 -10.38
N ALA A 163 -1.26 -6.10 -11.56
CA ALA A 163 -1.44 -7.12 -12.58
C ALA A 163 -0.07 -7.70 -12.94
N GLY A 164 -0.04 -8.95 -13.40
CA GLY A 164 1.21 -9.61 -13.77
C GLY A 164 1.01 -10.73 -14.78
N LYS A 165 2.08 -11.46 -15.06
CA LYS A 165 2.07 -12.60 -15.97
C LYS A 165 2.45 -13.87 -15.23
N VAL A 166 1.56 -14.86 -15.19
CA VAL A 166 1.77 -16.17 -14.56
C VAL A 166 1.55 -17.24 -15.62
N ASP A 167 2.49 -18.16 -15.78
CA ASP A 167 2.44 -19.23 -16.81
C ASP A 167 2.12 -18.71 -18.23
N GLY A 168 2.62 -17.51 -18.58
CA GLY A 168 2.39 -16.89 -19.89
C GLY A 168 1.02 -16.20 -20.05
N ARG A 169 0.21 -16.12 -18.98
CA ARG A 169 -1.12 -15.51 -18.98
C ARG A 169 -1.14 -14.26 -18.12
N ILE A 170 -1.86 -13.24 -18.56
CA ILE A 170 -2.05 -12.02 -17.77
C ILE A 170 -3.09 -12.30 -16.69
N VAL A 171 -2.75 -11.95 -15.45
CA VAL A 171 -3.60 -12.13 -14.27
C VAL A 171 -3.71 -10.84 -13.47
N LEU A 172 -4.86 -10.68 -12.82
CA LEU A 172 -5.19 -9.56 -11.94
C LEU A 172 -5.00 -9.98 -10.47
N ASP A 173 -4.46 -9.05 -9.68
CA ASP A 173 -4.28 -9.15 -8.23
C ASP A 173 -3.47 -10.40 -7.80
N LEU A 174 -2.16 -10.34 -8.06
CA LEU A 174 -1.21 -11.40 -7.70
C LEU A 174 -1.16 -11.63 -6.19
N ASP A 175 -1.09 -12.89 -5.80
CA ASP A 175 -0.68 -13.27 -4.44
C ASP A 175 0.86 -13.42 -4.33
N ASP A 176 1.36 -13.76 -3.13
CA ASP A 176 2.82 -13.88 -2.90
C ASP A 176 3.46 -15.01 -3.71
N LYS A 177 2.72 -16.09 -4.01
CA LYS A 177 3.25 -17.19 -4.84
C LYS A 177 3.36 -16.76 -6.29
N GLU A 178 2.31 -16.14 -6.82
CA GLU A 178 2.25 -15.64 -8.19
C GLU A 178 3.30 -14.53 -8.44
N ASP A 179 3.53 -13.64 -7.47
CA ASP A 179 4.56 -12.58 -7.55
C ASP A 179 6.01 -13.13 -7.48
N LYS A 180 6.22 -14.30 -6.87
CA LYS A 180 7.54 -14.95 -6.79
C LYS A 180 7.87 -15.85 -7.99
N GLU A 181 6.85 -16.37 -8.66
CA GLU A 181 7.00 -17.33 -9.77
C GLU A 181 6.93 -16.67 -11.16
N GLY A 182 6.33 -15.48 -11.28
CA GLY A 182 6.22 -14.70 -12.53
C GLY A 182 7.49 -13.94 -12.90
#